data_AF-A0A7D7VK76-F1
#
_entry.id   AF-A0A7D7VK76-F1
#
_cell.length_a   1.000
_cell.length_b   1.000
_cell.length_c   1.000
_cell.angle_alpha   90.00
_cell.angle_beta   90.00
_cell.angle_gamma   90.00
#
_symmetry.space_group_name_H-M   'P 1'
#
loop_
_entity.id
_entity.type
_entity.pdbx_description
1 polymer ?
#
loop_
_entity_poly.entity_id
_entity_poly.type
_entity_poly.pdbx_seq_one_letter_code
_entity_poly.pdbx_strand_id
1 'polypeptide(L)'
;MKLPIILNENSDLLLFSSEEELTSYIEPIDVKNNEYVAYDANGKLLSLLVEAQEYKGRLFGKKTREIVKISSSSNIQKPSELKSSIEEYLINVNVLDKSEALTLSELIFKLKEFLRV
;
A
#
# COMPACT_ATOMS: atom_id res chain seq x y z
N MET A 1 -5.45 -3.39 11.32
CA MET A 1 -4.90 -2.47 10.31
C MET A 1 -5.75 -1.21 10.35
N LYS A 2 -5.13 -0.02 10.30
CA LYS A 2 -5.87 1.26 10.24
C LYS A 2 -5.90 1.80 8.83
N LEU A 3 -7.08 2.18 8.35
CA LEU A 3 -7.28 2.74 7.01
C LEU A 3 -6.88 4.22 6.93
N PRO A 4 -6.46 4.71 5.75
CA PRO A 4 -6.28 3.97 4.50
C PRO A 4 -5.04 3.06 4.53
N ILE A 5 -4.98 2.10 3.62
CA ILE A 5 -3.73 1.42 3.30
C ILE A 5 -2.97 2.30 2.32
N ILE A 6 -1.69 2.54 2.59
CA ILE A 6 -0.81 3.31 1.71
C ILE A 6 0.16 2.34 1.06
N LEU A 7 0.15 2.29 -0.27
CA LEU A 7 1.10 1.53 -1.07
C LEU A 7 2.12 2.51 -1.67
N ASN A 8 3.40 2.22 -1.48
CA ASN A 8 4.48 2.88 -2.20
C ASN A 8 4.97 1.92 -3.29
N GLU A 9 4.81 2.35 -4.53
CA GLU A 9 5.34 1.73 -5.74
C GLU A 9 6.45 2.62 -6.29
N ASN A 10 7.69 2.36 -5.90
CA ASN A 10 8.86 3.09 -6.38
C ASN A 10 8.73 4.64 -6.31
N SER A 11 8.30 5.15 -5.15
CA SER A 11 8.02 6.57 -4.85
C SER A 11 6.73 7.13 -5.44
N ASP A 12 5.91 6.32 -6.10
CA ASP A 12 4.51 6.65 -6.39
C ASP A 12 3.60 6.15 -5.26
N LEU A 13 2.69 6.99 -4.78
CA LEU A 13 1.84 6.69 -3.64
C LEU A 13 0.39 6.49 -4.04
N LEU A 14 -0.14 5.34 -3.64
CA LEU A 14 -1.53 4.94 -3.84
C LEU A 14 -2.22 4.73 -2.50
N LEU A 15 -3.51 5.05 -2.44
CA LEU A 15 -4.35 4.86 -1.25
C LEU A 15 -5.46 3.88 -1.54
N PHE A 16 -5.67 2.96 -0.60
CA PHE A 16 -6.74 1.97 -0.68
C PHE A 16 -7.62 2.05 0.57
N SER A 17 -8.93 1.99 0.33
CA SER A 17 -9.97 2.02 1.35
C SER A 17 -10.22 0.66 1.99
N SER A 18 -9.74 -0.43 1.37
CA SER A 18 -9.86 -1.79 1.91
C SER A 18 -8.72 -2.72 1.46
N GLU A 19 -8.62 -3.90 2.09
CA GLU A 19 -7.68 -4.95 1.71
C GLU A 19 -8.03 -5.52 0.33
N GLU A 20 -9.32 -5.66 0.03
CA GLU A 20 -9.82 -6.16 -1.25
C GLU A 20 -9.43 -5.24 -2.41
N GLU A 21 -9.52 -3.93 -2.20
CA GLU A 21 -9.14 -2.94 -3.22
C GLU A 21 -7.65 -3.07 -3.55
N LEU A 22 -6.78 -3.05 -2.53
CA LEU A 22 -5.34 -3.22 -2.69
C LEU A 22 -4.99 -4.56 -3.36
N THR A 23 -5.54 -5.67 -2.88
CA THR A 23 -5.24 -7.01 -3.42
C THR A 23 -5.78 -7.25 -4.82
N SER A 24 -6.77 -6.47 -5.26
CA SER A 24 -7.26 -6.48 -6.65
C SER A 24 -6.39 -5.65 -7.60
N TYR A 25 -5.61 -4.71 -7.06
CA TYR A 25 -4.72 -3.83 -7.82
C TYR A 25 -3.34 -4.46 -8.05
N ILE A 26 -2.74 -5.03 -7.00
CA ILE A 26 -1.35 -5.51 -7.02
C ILE A 26 -1.15 -6.83 -7.77
N GLU A 27 -0.07 -6.92 -8.53
CA GLU A 27 0.31 -8.16 -9.20
C GLU A 27 1.25 -9.03 -8.35
N PRO A 28 1.06 -10.37 -8.31
CA PRO A 28 1.94 -11.27 -7.57
C PRO A 28 3.42 -11.20 -7.99
N ILE A 29 3.72 -10.86 -9.25
CA ILE A 29 5.10 -10.81 -9.74
C ILE A 29 5.85 -9.60 -9.16
N ASP A 30 5.19 -8.44 -9.08
CA ASP A 30 5.76 -7.20 -8.53
C ASP A 30 5.99 -7.32 -7.02
N VAL A 31 5.11 -8.05 -6.31
CA VAL A 31 5.33 -8.43 -4.90
C VAL A 31 6.61 -9.27 -4.75
N LYS A 32 6.84 -10.25 -5.62
CA LYS A 32 8.05 -11.09 -5.57
C LYS A 32 9.31 -10.33 -5.92
N ASN A 33 9.20 -9.32 -6.77
CA ASN A 33 10.30 -8.42 -7.14
C ASN A 33 10.59 -7.36 -6.07
N ASN A 34 9.76 -7.27 -5.01
CA ASN A 34 9.84 -6.25 -3.96
C ASN A 34 9.62 -4.82 -4.48
N GLU A 35 8.72 -4.65 -5.46
CA GLU A 35 8.40 -3.34 -6.04
C GLU A 35 7.44 -2.52 -5.17
N TYR A 36 6.87 -3.15 -4.14
CA TYR A 36 5.90 -2.54 -3.25
C TYR A 36 6.35 -2.50 -1.79
N VAL A 37 6.03 -1.39 -1.13
CA VAL A 37 6.02 -1.28 0.32
C VAL A 37 4.65 -0.80 0.78
N ALA A 38 3.98 -1.58 1.64
CA ALA A 38 2.64 -1.27 2.12
C ALA A 38 2.64 -0.90 3.60
N TYR A 39 1.90 0.16 3.94
CA TYR A 39 1.71 0.63 5.30
C TYR A 39 0.23 0.82 5.62
N ASP A 40 -0.12 0.73 6.90
CA ASP A 40 -1.40 1.25 7.39
C ASP A 40 -1.26 2.72 7.82
N ALA A 41 -2.37 3.39 8.11
CA ALA A 41 -2.40 4.81 8.45
C ALA A 41 -1.68 5.21 9.74
N ASN A 42 -1.22 4.26 10.56
CA ASN A 42 -0.35 4.54 11.71
C ASN A 42 1.14 4.36 11.37
N GLY A 43 1.48 4.03 10.13
CA GLY A 43 2.84 3.67 9.73
C GLY A 43 3.23 2.24 10.06
N LYS A 44 2.26 1.35 10.32
CA LYS A 44 2.55 -0.07 10.51
C LYS A 44 2.87 -0.73 9.18
N LEU A 45 4.01 -1.41 9.07
CA LEU A 45 4.39 -2.13 7.86
C LEU A 45 3.50 -3.37 7.68
N LEU A 46 2.91 -3.51 6.50
CA LEU A 46 2.08 -4.63 6.10
C LEU A 46 2.87 -5.60 5.24
N SER A 47 2.73 -6.89 5.49
CA SER A 47 3.39 -7.92 4.69
C SER A 47 2.51 -8.32 3.52
N LEU A 48 3.04 -8.24 2.30
CA LEU A 48 2.40 -8.76 1.09
C LEU A 48 2.91 -10.17 0.83
N LEU A 49 2.00 -11.14 0.79
CA LEU A 49 2.32 -12.57 0.65
C LEU A 49 1.68 -13.11 -0.61
N VAL A 50 2.47 -13.81 -1.45
CA VAL A 50 1.93 -14.50 -2.62
C VAL A 50 1.58 -15.93 -2.24
N GLU A 51 0.34 -16.33 -2.51
CA GLU A 51 -0.16 -17.68 -2.27
C GLU A 51 -0.80 -18.28 -3.52
N ALA A 52 -0.71 -19.61 -3.65
CA ALA A 52 -1.45 -20.34 -4.68
C ALA A 52 -2.89 -20.59 -4.22
N GLN A 53 -3.86 -20.11 -4.99
CA GLN A 53 -5.28 -20.36 -4.77
C GLN A 53 -5.80 -21.34 -5.83
N GLU A 54 -6.38 -22.45 -5.38
CA GLU A 54 -7.15 -23.34 -6.25
C GLU A 54 -8.48 -22.70 -6.65
N TYR A 55 -8.88 -22.86 -7.91
CA TYR A 55 -10.20 -22.51 -8.40
C TYR A 55 -10.72 -23.55 -9.39
N LYS A 56 -12.06 -23.62 -9.52
CA LYS A 56 -12.71 -24.54 -10.46
C LYS A 56 -12.66 -23.97 -11.86
N GLY A 57 -12.03 -24.67 -12.80
CA GLY A 57 -12.09 -24.34 -14.22
C GLY A 57 -13.48 -24.57 -14.81
N ARG A 58 -13.82 -23.81 -15.87
CA ARG A 58 -15.10 -23.91 -16.60
C ARG A 58 -15.35 -25.27 -17.26
N LEU A 59 -14.28 -26.02 -17.55
CA LEU A 59 -14.28 -27.38 -18.10
C LEU A 59 -13.45 -28.26 -17.16
N PHE A 60 -14.13 -29.07 -16.34
CA PHE A 60 -13.63 -30.03 -15.35
C PHE A 60 -12.10 -30.10 -15.17
N GLY A 61 -11.62 -29.44 -14.11
CA GLY A 61 -10.23 -29.49 -13.66
C GLY A 61 -9.96 -28.46 -12.57
N LYS A 62 -9.19 -28.83 -11.55
CA LYS A 62 -8.65 -27.87 -10.59
C LYS A 62 -7.55 -27.06 -11.29
N LYS A 63 -7.64 -25.74 -11.21
CA LYS A 63 -6.59 -24.83 -11.67
C LYS A 63 -6.03 -24.09 -10.45
N THR A 64 -4.80 -23.64 -10.56
CA THR A 64 -4.17 -22.76 -9.57
C THR A 64 -3.93 -21.39 -10.20
N ARG A 65 -4.05 -20.35 -9.37
CA ARG A 65 -3.59 -19.00 -9.69
C ARG A 65 -2.85 -18.45 -8.49
N GLU A 66 -1.93 -17.53 -8.72
CA GLU A 66 -1.33 -16.77 -7.63
C GLU A 66 -2.26 -15.63 -7.24
N ILE A 67 -2.36 -15.40 -5.94
CA ILE A 67 -3.07 -14.26 -5.35
C ILE A 67 -2.16 -13.59 -4.34
N VAL A 68 -2.40 -12.30 -4.08
CA VAL A 68 -1.74 -11.61 -2.99
C VAL A 68 -2.65 -11.56 -1.78
N LYS A 69 -2.07 -11.80 -0.60
CA LYS A 69 -2.70 -11.57 0.70
C LYS A 69 -1.93 -10.54 1.48
N ILE A 70 -2.65 -9.74 2.25
CA ILE A 70 -2.07 -8.79 3.19
C ILE A 70 -2.06 -9.46 4.57
N SER A 71 -0.92 -9.42 5.23
CA SER A 71 -0.79 -9.84 6.63
C SER A 71 -0.41 -8.65 7.49
N SER A 72 -1.20 -8.45 8.55
CA SER A 72 -0.91 -7.49 9.62
C SER A 72 -0.20 -8.14 10.82
N SER A 73 0.36 -9.35 10.65
CA SER A 73 1.07 -10.08 11.71
C SER A 73 2.42 -9.46 12.08
N SER A 74 3.02 -8.68 11.19
CA SER A 74 4.19 -7.86 11.51
C SER A 74 3.81 -6.86 12.62
N ASN A 75 4.69 -6.64 13.60
CA ASN A 75 4.55 -5.54 14.58
C ASN A 75 5.54 -4.40 14.28
N ILE A 76 6.06 -4.36 13.05
CA ILE A 76 7.07 -3.39 12.64
C ILE A 76 6.37 -2.05 12.41
N GLN A 77 6.75 -1.06 13.21
CA GLN A 77 6.25 0.31 13.11
C GLN A 77 7.31 1.18 12.43
N LYS A 78 6.93 1.85 11.34
CA LYS A 78 7.79 2.76 10.58
C LYS A 78 7.09 4.08 10.24
N PRO A 79 6.49 4.79 11.21
CA PRO A 79 5.80 6.05 10.94
C PRO A 79 6.71 7.13 10.34
N SER A 80 7.99 7.16 10.70
CA SER A 80 8.96 8.12 10.13
C SER A 80 9.28 7.82 8.67
N GLU A 81 9.37 6.54 8.28
CA GLU A 81 9.64 6.14 6.89
C GLU A 81 8.44 6.47 6.00
N LEU A 82 7.23 6.11 6.44
CA LEU A 82 5.99 6.49 5.77
C LEU A 82 5.87 8.02 5.67
N LYS A 83 6.17 8.75 6.75
CA LYS A 83 6.17 10.21 6.75
C LYS A 83 7.08 10.76 5.66
N SER A 84 8.34 10.34 5.62
CA SER A 84 9.30 10.79 4.60
C SER A 84 8.82 10.47 3.18
N SER A 85 8.24 9.30 2.98
CA SER A 85 7.71 8.89 1.68
C SER A 85 6.54 9.77 1.22
N ILE A 86 5.62 10.14 2.12
CA ILE A 86 4.51 11.04 1.80
C ILE A 86 5.01 12.46 1.55
N GLU A 87 5.95 12.96 2.36
CA GLU A 87 6.56 14.28 2.15
C GLU A 87 7.24 14.36 0.79
N GLU A 88 8.08 13.38 0.44
CA GLU A 88 8.76 13.30 -0.85
C GLU A 88 7.77 13.31 -2.02
N TYR A 89 6.75 12.45 -1.96
CA TYR A 89 5.72 12.40 -2.98
C TYR A 89 4.99 13.74 -3.14
N LEU A 90 4.47 14.31 -2.04
CA LEU A 90 3.71 15.56 -2.07
C LEU A 90 4.57 16.77 -2.51
N ILE A 91 5.86 16.78 -2.17
CA ILE A 91 6.81 17.79 -2.67
C ILE A 91 7.00 17.62 -4.19
N ASN A 92 7.21 16.40 -4.67
CA ASN A 92 7.48 16.12 -6.08
C ASN A 92 6.28 16.49 -6.97
N VAL A 93 5.05 16.34 -6.48
CA VAL A 93 3.82 16.75 -7.18
C VAL A 93 3.39 18.20 -6.91
N ASN A 94 4.23 19.00 -6.22
CA ASN A 94 4.01 20.42 -5.88
C ASN A 94 2.77 20.69 -5.02
N VAL A 95 2.44 19.78 -4.09
CA VAL A 95 1.34 19.93 -3.12
C VAL A 95 1.84 20.38 -1.74
N LEU A 96 3.10 20.10 -1.40
CA LEU A 96 3.71 20.44 -0.12
C LEU A 96 4.97 21.28 -0.32
N ASP A 97 5.09 22.37 0.43
CA ASP A 97 6.33 23.14 0.49
C ASP A 97 7.36 22.45 1.41
N LYS A 98 8.64 22.44 1.01
CA LYS A 98 9.73 21.79 1.79
C LYS A 98 9.91 22.35 3.22
N SER A 99 9.39 23.53 3.50
CA SER A 99 9.45 24.17 4.82
C SER A 99 8.29 23.80 5.74
N GLU A 100 7.23 23.17 5.22
CA GLU A 100 6.09 22.74 6.03
C GLU A 100 6.48 21.55 6.91
N ALA A 101 6.37 21.70 8.24
CA ALA A 101 6.59 20.61 9.19
C ALA A 101 5.25 20.04 9.66
N LEU A 102 4.74 19.03 8.95
CA LEU A 102 3.46 18.38 9.25
C LEU A 102 3.62 17.08 10.04
N THR A 103 2.60 16.73 10.81
CA THR A 103 2.46 15.40 11.42
C THR A 103 2.09 14.35 10.38
N LEU A 104 2.30 13.06 10.67
CA LEU A 104 1.88 11.97 9.78
C LEU A 104 0.36 12.02 9.49
N SER A 105 -0.46 12.33 10.48
CA SER A 105 -1.91 12.47 10.29
C SER A 105 -2.29 13.60 9.34
N GLU A 106 -1.62 14.74 9.44
CA GLU A 106 -1.86 15.89 8.55
C GLU A 106 -1.39 15.58 7.12
N LEU A 107 -0.27 14.88 6.97
CA LEU A 107 0.23 14.43 5.67
C LEU A 107 -0.72 13.42 5.02
N ILE A 108 -1.22 12.44 5.77
CA ILE A 108 -2.21 11.48 5.26
C ILE A 108 -3.50 12.21 4.85
N PHE A 109 -3.94 13.22 5.62
CA PHE A 109 -5.09 14.03 5.25
C PHE A 109 -4.85 14.78 3.94
N LYS A 110 -3.69 15.46 3.80
CA LYS A 110 -3.33 16.20 2.58
C LYS A 110 -3.23 15.27 1.36
N LEU A 111 -2.66 14.08 1.55
CA LEU A 111 -2.56 13.05 0.51
C LEU A 111 -3.93 12.57 0.03
N LYS A 112 -4.88 12.34 0.94
CA LYS A 112 -6.26 11.98 0.59
C LYS A 112 -6.96 13.07 -0.23
N GLU A 113 -6.87 14.31 0.23
CA GLU A 113 -7.45 15.46 -0.48
C GLU A 113 -6.89 15.60 -1.90
N PHE A 114 -5.57 15.38 -2.06
CA PHE A 114 -4.91 15.46 -3.35
C PHE A 114 -5.32 14.31 -4.30
N LEU A 115 -5.29 13.07 -3.81
CA LEU A 115 -5.64 11.88 -4.58
C LEU A 115 -7.16 11.71 -4.78
N ARG A 116 -7.99 12.50 -4.08
CA ARG A 116 -9.46 12.50 -4.11
C ARG A 116 -10.06 11.14 -3.69
N VAL A 117 -9.53 10.56 -2.62
CA VAL A 117 -9.92 9.26 -2.04
C VAL A 117 -10.38 9.39 -0.60
#